data_AF-A0A329AXR6-F1
#
_entry.id   AF-A0A329AXR6-F1
#
_cell.length_a   1.000
_cell.length_b   1.000
_cell.length_c   1.000
_cell.angle_alpha   90.00
_cell.angle_beta   90.00
_cell.angle_gamma   90.00
#
_symmetry.space_group_name_H-M   'P 1'
#
loop_
_entity.id
_entity.type
_entity.pdbx_description
1 polymer ?
#
loop_
_entity_poly.entity_id
_entity_poly.type
_entity_poly.pdbx_seq_one_letter_code
_entity_poly.pdbx_strand_id
1 'polypeptide(L)'
;MSTEPVSVAPPTLPTIHDALPGPGDGSGPTLSAGLVSFDIPLSLPVARESAPALTLGYSAGAGNGPCGTGWRLALPTIQRRTRLGVPQYNDDDVFVGPDGEPLVP
;
A
#
# COMPACT_ATOMS: atom_id res chain seq x y z
N MET A 1 9.67 35.95 -14.01
CA MET A 1 8.46 35.13 -13.79
C MET A 1 8.02 34.63 -15.15
N SER A 2 8.45 33.43 -15.55
CA SER A 2 8.09 32.85 -16.86
C SER A 2 6.84 32.01 -16.70
N THR A 3 5.78 32.40 -17.41
CA THR A 3 4.51 31.66 -17.46
C THR A 3 4.62 30.64 -18.58
N GLU A 4 4.82 29.36 -18.25
CA GLU A 4 4.66 28.29 -19.24
C GLU A 4 3.17 28.11 -19.57
N PRO A 5 2.79 28.00 -20.85
CA PRO A 5 1.40 27.81 -21.23
C PRO A 5 0.94 26.39 -20.89
N VAL A 6 -0.14 26.27 -20.10
CA VAL A 6 -0.83 24.99 -19.86
C VAL A 6 -1.46 24.52 -21.17
N SER A 7 -0.94 23.41 -21.70
CA SER A 7 -1.45 22.75 -22.90
C SER A 7 -2.49 21.69 -22.51
N VAL A 8 -3.73 21.85 -22.99
CA VAL A 8 -4.82 20.88 -22.79
C VAL A 8 -5.05 20.12 -24.09
N ALA A 9 -4.94 18.79 -24.05
CA ALA A 9 -5.13 17.95 -25.22
C ALA A 9 -6.62 17.91 -25.66
N PRO A 10 -6.92 17.97 -26.97
CA PRO A 10 -8.27 17.81 -27.49
C PRO A 10 -8.75 16.35 -27.34
N PRO A 11 -10.07 16.10 -27.19
CA PRO A 11 -10.59 14.75 -27.03
C PRO A 11 -10.39 13.93 -28.31
N THR A 12 -9.81 12.73 -28.16
CA THR A 12 -9.60 11.75 -29.23
C THR A 12 -10.22 10.41 -28.87
N LEU A 13 -10.64 9.63 -29.87
CA LEU A 13 -11.15 8.28 -29.64
C LEU A 13 -10.00 7.35 -29.17
N PRO A 14 -10.21 6.49 -28.16
CA PRO A 14 -9.23 5.46 -27.81
C PRO A 14 -9.07 4.49 -28.98
N THR A 15 -7.83 4.25 -29.40
CA THR A 15 -7.51 3.25 -30.42
C THR A 15 -7.47 1.89 -29.73
N ILE A 16 -8.29 0.92 -30.14
CA ILE A 16 -8.53 -0.38 -29.46
C ILE A 16 -7.33 -1.36 -29.60
N HIS A 17 -6.13 -0.89 -29.95
CA HIS A 17 -5.01 -1.78 -30.31
C HIS A 17 -4.00 -2.05 -29.19
N ASP A 18 -4.16 -1.50 -27.99
CA ASP A 18 -3.21 -1.76 -26.91
C ASP A 18 -3.62 -2.98 -26.06
N ALA A 19 -2.66 -3.89 -25.87
CA ALA A 19 -2.82 -5.11 -25.09
C ALA A 19 -3.11 -4.78 -23.62
N LEU A 20 -4.00 -5.57 -23.00
CA LEU A 20 -4.23 -5.51 -21.56
C LEU A 20 -2.90 -5.78 -20.84
N PRO A 21 -2.44 -4.89 -19.94
CA PRO A 21 -1.30 -5.18 -19.09
C PRO A 21 -1.58 -6.47 -18.31
N GLY A 22 -0.67 -7.44 -18.40
CA GLY A 22 -0.71 -8.62 -17.54
C GLY A 22 -0.61 -8.23 -16.06
N PRO A 23 -0.90 -9.14 -15.12
CA PRO A 23 -0.67 -8.89 -13.70
C PRO A 23 0.78 -8.40 -13.52
N GLY A 24 0.95 -7.22 -12.92
CA GLY A 24 2.25 -6.59 -12.76
C GLY A 24 3.22 -7.54 -12.06
N ASP A 25 4.45 -7.60 -12.57
CA ASP A 25 5.49 -8.50 -12.09
C ASP A 25 5.66 -8.33 -10.57
N GLY A 26 5.12 -9.27 -9.79
CA GLY A 26 5.28 -9.29 -8.35
C GLY A 26 6.75 -9.39 -7.99
N SER A 27 7.19 -8.68 -6.95
CA SER A 27 8.55 -8.84 -6.45
C SER A 27 8.71 -10.29 -5.97
N GLY A 28 9.76 -10.96 -6.43
CA GLY A 28 10.03 -12.36 -6.07
C GLY A 28 10.07 -12.59 -4.56
N PRO A 29 9.96 -13.85 -4.11
CA PRO A 29 9.88 -14.17 -2.69
C PRO A 29 11.09 -13.63 -1.94
N THR A 30 10.83 -12.86 -0.89
CA THR A 30 11.85 -12.34 0.03
C THR A 30 11.89 -13.22 1.28
N LEU A 31 13.10 -13.60 1.70
CA LEU A 31 13.31 -14.39 2.91
C LEU A 31 13.91 -13.48 3.99
N SER A 32 13.24 -13.36 5.12
CA SER A 32 13.74 -12.63 6.28
C SER A 32 13.35 -13.36 7.57
N ALA A 33 14.30 -13.54 8.49
CA ALA A 33 14.09 -14.24 9.76
C ALA A 33 13.41 -15.63 9.63
N GLY A 34 13.66 -16.35 8.53
CA GLY A 34 13.04 -17.66 8.26
C GLY A 34 11.60 -17.60 7.73
N LEU A 35 11.06 -16.41 7.47
CA LEU A 35 9.75 -16.21 6.89
C LEU A 35 9.86 -15.85 5.41
N VAL A 36 8.96 -16.41 4.61
CA VAL A 36 8.76 -16.01 3.21
C VAL A 36 7.74 -14.88 3.14
N SER A 37 8.05 -13.87 2.34
CA SER A 37 7.15 -12.76 2.00
C SER A 37 7.09 -12.56 0.49
N PHE A 38 5.98 -12.05 -0.02
CA PHE A 38 5.73 -11.86 -1.46
C PHE A 38 4.81 -10.67 -1.68
N ASP A 39 5.09 -9.82 -2.68
CA ASP A 39 4.35 -8.58 -2.89
C ASP A 39 3.81 -8.49 -4.32
N ILE A 40 2.51 -8.26 -4.45
CA ILE A 40 1.81 -8.06 -5.73
C ILE A 40 1.35 -6.59 -5.82
N PRO A 41 1.96 -5.77 -6.68
CA PRO A 41 1.48 -4.41 -6.91
C PRO A 41 0.13 -4.42 -7.65
N LEU A 42 -0.81 -3.59 -7.21
CA LEU A 42 -2.12 -3.46 -7.85
C LEU A 42 -2.09 -2.33 -8.89
N SER A 43 -2.21 -2.69 -10.16
CA SER A 43 -2.34 -1.73 -11.26
C SER A 43 -3.73 -1.12 -11.27
N LEU A 44 -3.85 0.10 -10.74
CA LEU A 44 -5.10 0.86 -10.73
C LEU A 44 -5.11 1.89 -11.85
N PRO A 45 -6.28 2.15 -12.48
CA PRO A 45 -6.39 3.18 -13.50
C PRO A 45 -6.08 4.55 -12.90
N VAL A 46 -5.24 5.32 -13.59
CA VAL A 46 -4.93 6.71 -13.24
C VAL A 46 -6.15 7.56 -13.57
N ALA A 47 -6.60 8.36 -12.61
CA ALA A 47 -7.71 9.31 -12.79
C ALA A 47 -7.17 10.73 -12.99
N ARG A 48 -7.54 11.66 -12.09
CA ARG A 48 -7.11 13.08 -12.09
C ARG A 48 -5.62 13.23 -11.74
N GLU A 49 -4.73 12.62 -12.51
CA GLU A 49 -3.26 12.60 -12.33
C GLU A 49 -2.75 11.78 -11.13
N SER A 50 -3.63 11.08 -10.40
CA SER A 50 -3.23 10.26 -9.26
C SER A 50 -3.97 8.93 -9.21
N ALA A 51 -3.26 7.88 -8.83
CA ALA A 51 -3.81 6.60 -8.39
C ALA A 51 -3.17 6.22 -7.05
N PRO A 52 -3.88 5.57 -6.12
CA PRO A 52 -3.28 5.10 -4.90
C PRO A 52 -2.30 3.95 -5.20
N ALA A 53 -1.12 4.00 -4.62
CA ALA A 53 -0.17 2.89 -4.68
C ALA A 53 -0.63 1.82 -3.67
N LEU A 54 -1.22 0.73 -4.17
CA LEU A 54 -1.66 -0.40 -3.36
C LEU A 54 -0.85 -1.65 -3.68
N THR A 55 -0.54 -2.42 -2.64
CA THR A 55 0.17 -3.69 -2.74
C THR A 55 -0.55 -4.74 -1.91
N LEU A 56 -0.80 -5.89 -2.51
CA LEU A 56 -1.24 -7.09 -1.82
C LEU A 56 0.01 -7.86 -1.39
N GLY A 57 0.32 -7.81 -0.11
CA GLY A 57 1.48 -8.45 0.49
C GLY A 57 1.10 -9.78 1.16
N TYR A 58 1.96 -10.77 1.01
CA TYR A 58 1.91 -12.04 1.70
C TYR A 58 3.09 -12.14 2.67
N SER A 59 2.85 -12.67 3.86
CA SER A 59 3.90 -13.10 4.79
C SER A 59 3.47 -14.38 5.51
N ALA A 60 4.33 -15.38 5.53
CA ALA A 60 4.06 -16.64 6.22
C ALA A 60 3.85 -16.47 7.74
N GLY A 61 4.35 -15.39 8.33
CA GLY A 61 4.17 -15.07 9.74
C GLY A 61 2.94 -14.20 10.04
N ALA A 62 2.22 -13.74 9.01
CA ALA A 62 1.03 -12.92 9.20
C ALA A 62 -0.21 -13.77 9.55
N GLY A 63 -1.08 -13.20 10.36
CA GLY A 63 -2.32 -13.85 10.81
C GLY A 63 -3.43 -13.86 9.74
N ASN A 64 -4.66 -14.10 10.18
CA ASN A 64 -5.84 -14.02 9.32
C ASN A 64 -6.30 -12.58 9.14
N GLY A 65 -6.89 -12.28 7.98
CA GLY A 65 -7.35 -10.95 7.61
C GLY A 65 -8.38 -10.98 6.47
N PRO A 66 -8.83 -9.81 6.01
CA PRO A 66 -9.87 -9.70 4.97
C PRO A 66 -9.45 -10.29 3.63
N CYS A 67 -8.15 -10.39 3.36
CA CYS A 67 -7.60 -10.99 2.14
C CYS A 67 -7.22 -12.47 2.30
N GLY A 68 -7.53 -13.08 3.45
CA GLY A 68 -7.16 -14.45 3.79
C GLY A 68 -5.91 -14.53 4.68
N THR A 69 -5.57 -15.74 5.12
CA THR A 69 -4.44 -15.99 6.01
C THR A 69 -3.11 -15.69 5.33
N GLY A 70 -2.25 -14.93 6.02
CA GLY A 70 -0.94 -14.53 5.51
C GLY A 70 -0.99 -13.37 4.53
N TRP A 71 -2.16 -12.99 4.04
CA TRP A 71 -2.35 -11.91 3.07
C TRP A 71 -2.82 -10.62 3.74
N ARG A 72 -2.27 -9.49 3.31
CA ARG A 72 -2.71 -8.16 3.75
C ARG A 72 -2.67 -7.16 2.61
N LEU A 73 -3.62 -6.22 2.63
CA LEU A 73 -3.52 -5.00 1.83
C LEU A 73 -2.68 -3.99 2.61
N ALA A 74 -1.56 -3.53 2.04
CA ALA A 74 -0.65 -2.59 2.69
C ALA A 74 -1.24 -1.17 2.69
N LEU A 75 -2.06 -0.86 3.69
CA LEU A 75 -2.61 0.48 3.91
C LEU A 75 -1.87 1.18 5.06
N PRO A 76 -1.51 2.47 4.92
CA PRO A 76 -0.92 3.21 6.02
C PRO A 76 -1.97 3.40 7.13
N THR A 77 -1.60 3.09 8.37
CA THR A 77 -2.47 3.23 9.54
C THR A 77 -1.71 3.82 10.71
N ILE A 78 -2.44 4.49 11.60
CA ILE A 78 -1.95 4.86 12.93
C ILE A 78 -2.77 4.06 13.95
N GLN A 79 -2.10 3.41 14.89
CA GLN A 79 -2.73 2.47 15.82
C GLN A 79 -2.23 2.70 17.25
N ARG A 80 -3.05 2.40 18.26
CA ARG A 80 -2.56 2.33 19.66
C ARG A 80 -1.69 1.07 19.82
N ARG A 81 -0.57 1.19 20.53
CA ARG A 81 0.37 0.07 20.75
C ARG A 81 -0.25 -0.98 21.67
N THR A 82 -0.43 -2.19 21.15
CA THR A 82 -0.97 -3.33 21.93
C THR A 82 0.08 -4.35 22.36
N ARG A 83 1.33 -4.23 21.86
CA ARG A 83 2.40 -5.21 22.09
C ARG A 83 2.86 -5.31 23.55
N LEU A 84 2.75 -4.22 24.32
CA LEU A 84 3.24 -4.12 25.71
C LEU A 84 2.11 -3.99 26.74
N GLY A 85 0.87 -4.29 26.35
CA GLY A 85 -0.28 -4.16 27.22
C GLY A 85 -1.53 -3.72 26.46
N VAL A 86 -2.66 -3.75 27.16
CA VAL A 86 -3.94 -3.27 26.63
C VAL A 86 -3.97 -1.73 26.77
N PRO A 87 -4.25 -0.99 25.69
CA PRO A 87 -4.41 0.47 25.76
C PRO A 87 -5.52 0.85 26.75
N GLN A 88 -5.27 1.87 27.59
CA GLN A 88 -6.26 2.37 28.55
C GLN A 88 -7.15 3.47 27.97
N TYR A 89 -6.87 3.91 26.73
CA TYR A 89 -7.57 4.99 26.04
C TYR A 89 -7.45 6.35 26.75
N ASN A 90 -6.35 6.57 27.46
CA ASN A 90 -5.96 7.86 28.05
C ASN A 90 -4.74 8.44 27.30
N ASP A 91 -4.14 9.50 27.87
CA ASP A 91 -2.99 10.20 27.30
C ASP A 91 -1.65 9.46 27.50
N ASP A 92 -1.61 8.41 28.32
CA ASP A 92 -0.40 7.61 28.58
C ASP A 92 -0.14 6.56 27.48
N ASP A 93 -1.12 6.34 26.60
CA ASP A 93 -1.03 5.36 25.54
C ASP A 93 -0.11 5.82 24.40
N VAL A 94 0.71 4.89 23.91
CA VAL A 94 1.63 5.12 22.80
C VAL A 94 0.95 4.81 21.47
N PHE A 95 1.06 5.70 20.49
CA PHE A 95 0.67 5.44 19.11
C PHE A 95 1.82 4.86 18.30
N VAL A 96 1.48 4.08 17.29
CA VAL A 96 2.40 3.44 16.35
C VAL A 96 2.06 3.92 14.95
N GLY A 97 3.09 4.30 14.18
CA GLY A 97 2.96 4.78 12.82
C GLY A 97 2.78 3.66 11.77
N PRO A 98 2.65 4.02 10.49
CA PRO A 98 2.53 3.06 9.39
C PRO A 98 3.71 2.09 9.24
N ASP A 99 4.87 2.48 9.73
CA ASP A 99 6.12 1.71 9.78
C ASP A 99 6.19 0.72 10.94
N GLY A 100 5.24 0.79 11.88
CA GLY A 100 5.26 -0.05 13.08
C GLY A 100 6.08 0.53 14.23
N GLU A 101 6.59 1.75 14.10
CA GLU A 101 7.42 2.40 15.12
C GLU A 101 6.61 3.34 16.03
N PRO A 102 7.02 3.52 17.32
CA PRO A 102 6.37 4.45 18.23
C PRO A 102 6.42 5.90 17.72
N LEU A 103 5.27 6.57 17.71
CA LEU A 103 5.19 8.00 17.44
C LEU A 103 5.54 8.77 18.71
N VAL A 104 6.45 9.75 18.57
CA VAL A 104 6.88 10.66 19.64
C VAL A 104 6.35 12.07 19.33
N PRO A 105 5.85 12.82 20.33
CA PRO A 105 5.40 14.20 20.16
C PRO A 105 6.48 15.17 19.68
#